data_AF-A0A7S0I5H6-F1
#
_entry.id   AF-A0A7S0I5H6-F1
#
_cell.length_a   1.000
_cell.length_b   1.000
_cell.length_c   1.000
_cell.angle_alpha   90.00
_cell.angle_beta   90.00
_cell.angle_gamma   90.00
#
_symmetry.space_group_name_H-M   'P 1'
#
loop_
_entity.id
_entity.type
_entity.pdbx_description
1 polymer ?
#
loop_
_entity_poly.entity_id
_entity_poly.type
_entity_poly.pdbx_seq_one_letter_code
_entity_poly.pdbx_strand_id
1 'polypeptide(L)'
;FARPTERTSSSMAAARVAALLTKHKATVAVAESSAGGAISRSLVAVRGASKYYAGGAVCYTAASKQTLLGLTPAKPTATEAHAKELAMAVRERLSADWGIGETGVAGPGKNARGVAPGVCAIAVV
;
A
#
# COMPACT_ATOMS: atom_id res chain seq x y z
N PHE A 1 -4.85 9.00 21.70
CA PHE A 1 -3.62 9.50 21.05
C PHE A 1 -2.43 8.89 21.76
N ALA A 2 -1.61 8.09 21.05
CA ALA A 2 -0.51 7.33 21.66
C ALA A 2 0.62 8.26 22.17
N ARG A 3 1.30 7.86 23.25
CA ARG A 3 2.36 8.64 23.90
C ARG A 3 3.61 8.78 23.01
N PRO A 4 4.39 9.88 23.12
CA PRO A 4 5.50 10.19 22.20
C PRO A 4 6.78 9.34 22.31
N THR A 5 6.82 8.27 23.11
CA THR A 5 8.10 7.62 23.50
C THR A 5 8.31 6.20 22.97
N GLU A 6 7.33 5.57 22.32
CA GLU A 6 7.52 4.28 21.67
C GLU A 6 7.49 4.43 20.16
N ARG A 7 8.66 4.57 19.54
CA ARG A 7 8.78 4.40 18.08
C ARG A 7 8.59 2.91 17.78
N THR A 8 7.42 2.55 17.27
CA THR A 8 7.17 1.22 16.72
C THR A 8 8.13 0.95 15.55
N SER A 9 8.42 -0.31 15.27
CA SER A 9 9.27 -0.71 14.13
C SER A 9 8.78 -0.12 12.80
N SER A 10 7.46 -0.03 12.61
CA SER A 10 6.84 0.62 11.44
C SER A 10 7.15 2.12 11.35
N SER A 11 7.20 2.83 12.47
CA SER A 11 7.56 4.25 12.49
C SER A 11 9.02 4.51 12.07
N MET A 12 9.94 3.59 12.40
CA MET A 12 11.34 3.68 11.97
C MET A 12 11.50 3.38 10.48
N ALA A 13 10.79 2.37 9.96
CA ALA A 13 10.79 2.05 8.53
C ALA A 13 10.24 3.22 7.70
N ALA A 14 9.09 3.77 8.09
CA ALA A 14 8.49 4.92 7.41
C ALA A 14 9.42 6.15 7.41
N ALA A 15 10.11 6.43 8.54
CA ALA A 15 11.06 7.53 8.61
C ALA A 15 12.25 7.35 7.65
N ARG A 16 12.75 6.12 7.48
CA ARG A 16 13.82 5.81 6.52
C ARG A 16 13.35 5.98 5.07
N VAL A 17 12.14 5.50 4.75
CA VAL A 17 11.53 5.69 3.43
C VAL A 17 11.36 7.19 3.11
N ALA A 18 10.82 7.95 4.06
CA ALA A 18 10.65 9.40 3.93
C ALA A 18 11.99 10.12 3.65
N ALA A 19 13.05 9.76 4.37
CA ALA A 19 14.37 10.34 4.19
C ALA A 19 14.95 10.03 2.79
N LEU A 20 14.82 8.78 2.32
CA LEU A 20 15.29 8.38 0.99
C LEU A 20 14.51 9.09 -0.11
N LEU A 21 13.18 9.03 -0.10
CA LEU A 21 12.36 9.65 -1.15
C LEU A 21 12.57 11.17 -1.20
N THR A 22 12.61 11.85 -0.05
CA THR A 22 12.87 13.29 0.01
C THR A 22 14.26 13.64 -0.52
N LYS A 23 15.30 12.87 -0.17
CA LYS A 23 16.67 13.08 -0.67
C LYS A 23 16.74 12.99 -2.20
N HIS A 24 15.99 12.05 -2.78
CA HIS A 24 15.97 11.80 -4.22
C HIS A 24 14.91 12.61 -4.98
N LYS A 25 14.16 13.49 -4.29
CA LYS A 25 13.00 14.22 -4.85
C LYS A 25 11.99 13.28 -5.53
N ALA A 26 11.88 12.06 -5.01
CA ALA A 26 11.00 11.03 -5.53
C ALA A 26 9.70 10.97 -4.73
N THR A 27 8.65 10.50 -5.38
CA THR A 27 7.30 10.36 -4.84
C THR A 27 6.86 8.90 -4.79
N VAL A 28 5.95 8.58 -3.86
CA VAL A 28 5.36 7.25 -3.72
C VAL A 28 3.84 7.32 -3.64
N ALA A 29 3.20 6.38 -4.32
CA ALA A 29 1.76 6.14 -4.29
C ALA A 29 1.47 4.74 -3.72
N VAL A 30 0.36 4.58 -2.98
CA VAL A 30 0.05 3.30 -2.29
C VAL A 30 -1.36 2.81 -2.62
N ALA A 31 -1.50 1.57 -3.07
CA ALA A 31 -2.76 0.85 -3.15
C ALA A 31 -2.79 -0.26 -2.11
N GLU A 32 -3.78 -0.22 -1.21
CA GLU A 32 -3.96 -1.20 -0.14
C GLU A 32 -5.30 -1.92 -0.28
N SER A 33 -5.32 -3.20 0.05
CA SER A 33 -6.55 -3.98 0.16
C SER A 33 -6.73 -4.40 1.62
N SER A 34 -6.16 -5.53 2.04
CA SER A 34 -6.33 -6.06 3.39
C SER A 34 -5.60 -5.27 4.48
N ALA A 35 -4.60 -4.46 4.13
CA ALA A 35 -3.92 -3.59 5.08
C ALA A 35 -4.77 -2.39 5.53
N GLY A 36 -5.85 -2.07 4.82
CA GLY A 36 -6.87 -1.12 5.29
C GLY A 36 -6.37 0.31 5.52
N GLY A 37 -5.27 0.73 4.87
CA GLY A 37 -4.69 2.05 5.04
C GLY A 37 -3.53 2.12 6.04
N ALA A 38 -3.10 0.99 6.62
CA ALA A 38 -2.02 0.95 7.59
C ALA A 38 -0.68 1.41 7.00
N ILE A 39 -0.41 1.12 5.72
CA ILE A 39 0.82 1.53 5.03
C ILE A 39 0.78 3.05 4.80
N SER A 40 -0.31 3.54 4.21
CA SER A 40 -0.55 4.97 3.95
C SER A 40 -0.44 5.78 5.23
N ARG A 41 -1.11 5.34 6.31
CA ARG A 41 -1.03 5.97 7.62
C ARG A 41 0.40 6.04 8.14
N SER A 42 1.18 4.98 7.98
CA SER A 42 2.55 4.92 8.48
C SER A 42 3.45 5.94 7.77
N LEU A 43 3.29 6.12 6.46
CA LEU A 43 4.03 7.12 5.68
C LEU A 43 3.55 8.54 6.01
N VAL A 44 2.25 8.80 5.95
CA VAL A 44 1.67 10.13 6.17
C VAL A 44 1.90 10.64 7.61
N ALA A 45 2.05 9.75 8.58
CA ALA A 45 2.39 10.12 9.96
C ALA A 45 3.81 10.71 10.12
N VAL A 46 4.72 10.54 9.14
CA VAL A 46 6.05 11.13 9.19
C VAL A 46 5.98 12.61 8.81
N ARG A 47 6.53 13.48 9.66
CA ARG A 47 6.57 14.94 9.41
C ARG A 47 7.19 15.25 8.05
N GLY A 48 6.48 16.04 7.24
CA GLY A 48 6.91 16.41 5.89
C GLY A 48 6.48 15.44 4.79
N ALA A 49 5.50 14.56 5.05
CA ALA A 49 4.94 13.61 4.08
C ALA A 49 4.55 14.23 2.73
N SER A 50 4.10 15.50 2.71
CA SER A 50 3.76 16.22 1.47
C SER A 50 4.91 16.36 0.47
N LYS A 51 6.17 16.12 0.88
CA LYS A 51 7.32 16.15 -0.01
C LYS A 51 7.50 14.87 -0.84
N TYR A 52 6.88 13.76 -0.45
CA TYR A 52 7.14 12.46 -1.06
C TYR A 52 5.91 11.56 -1.19
N TYR A 53 4.82 11.79 -0.47
CA TYR A 53 3.62 10.98 -0.56
C TYR A 53 2.65 11.58 -1.57
N ALA A 54 2.52 10.95 -2.74
CA ALA A 54 1.65 11.41 -3.82
C ALA A 54 0.16 11.16 -3.54
N GLY A 55 -0.14 10.11 -2.76
CA GLY A 55 -1.50 9.71 -2.43
C GLY A 55 -1.63 8.19 -2.33
N GLY A 56 -2.86 7.73 -2.15
CA GLY A 56 -3.13 6.30 -2.13
C GLY A 56 -4.61 5.96 -2.18
N ALA A 57 -4.91 4.68 -2.37
CA ALA A 57 -6.25 4.14 -2.44
C ALA A 57 -6.38 2.88 -1.58
N VAL A 58 -7.33 2.89 -0.64
CA VAL A 58 -7.78 1.67 0.03
C VAL A 58 -8.89 1.07 -0.81
N CYS A 59 -8.59 -0.02 -1.51
CA CYS A 59 -9.43 -0.61 -2.54
C CYS A 59 -9.70 -2.10 -2.25
N TYR A 60 -10.59 -2.37 -1.29
CA TYR A 60 -10.85 -3.74 -0.81
C TYR A 60 -11.56 -4.63 -1.84
N THR A 61 -12.62 -4.13 -2.47
CA THR A 61 -13.45 -4.89 -3.43
C THR A 61 -12.98 -4.70 -4.87
N ALA A 62 -13.33 -5.62 -5.76
CA ALA A 62 -13.07 -5.47 -7.20
C ALA A 62 -13.69 -4.18 -7.76
N ALA A 63 -14.91 -3.83 -7.33
CA ALA A 63 -15.55 -2.57 -7.70
C ALA A 63 -14.73 -1.35 -7.26
N SER A 64 -14.21 -1.34 -6.01
CA SER A 64 -13.38 -0.22 -5.53
C SER A 64 -12.04 -0.12 -6.28
N LYS A 65 -11.44 -1.24 -6.67
CA LYS A 65 -10.22 -1.27 -7.50
C LYS A 65 -10.49 -0.66 -8.88
N GLN A 66 -11.63 -0.96 -9.49
CA GLN A 66 -12.03 -0.35 -10.75
C GLN A 66 -12.28 1.16 -10.60
N THR A 67 -13.06 1.57 -9.60
CA THR A 67 -13.41 2.99 -9.40
C THR A 67 -12.20 3.85 -9.06
N LEU A 68 -11.33 3.39 -8.15
CA LEU A 68 -10.24 4.21 -7.62
C LEU A 68 -8.97 4.12 -8.48
N LEU A 69 -8.68 2.96 -9.05
CA LEU A 69 -7.44 2.70 -9.78
C LEU A 69 -7.64 2.50 -11.29
N GLY A 70 -8.89 2.41 -11.78
CA GLY A 70 -9.15 2.01 -13.17
C GLY A 70 -8.77 0.54 -13.44
N LEU A 71 -8.52 -0.24 -12.39
CA LEU A 71 -8.01 -1.60 -12.48
C LEU A 71 -9.14 -2.60 -12.37
N THR A 72 -9.32 -3.41 -13.41
CA THR A 72 -10.06 -4.67 -13.35
C THR A 72 -9.06 -5.78 -13.01
N PRO A 73 -9.06 -6.33 -11.78
CA PRO A 73 -8.07 -7.32 -11.36
C PRO A 73 -8.10 -8.57 -12.24
N ALA A 74 -6.97 -8.93 -12.85
CA ALA A 74 -6.84 -10.20 -13.56
C ALA A 74 -6.18 -11.28 -12.70
N LYS A 75 -5.49 -10.89 -11.62
CA LYS A 75 -4.75 -11.82 -10.74
C LYS A 75 -5.44 -12.07 -9.41
N PRO A 76 -5.20 -13.23 -8.77
CA PRO A 76 -5.85 -13.58 -7.51
C PRO A 76 -5.30 -12.75 -6.34
N THR A 77 -6.16 -12.44 -5.37
CA THR A 77 -5.74 -11.81 -4.11
C THR A 77 -4.64 -12.62 -3.42
N ALA A 78 -3.79 -11.96 -2.64
CA ALA A 78 -2.67 -12.58 -1.92
C ALA A 78 -1.61 -13.23 -2.84
N THR A 79 -1.41 -12.71 -4.05
CA THR A 79 -0.34 -13.12 -4.96
C THR A 79 0.55 -11.95 -5.33
N GLU A 80 1.83 -12.22 -5.59
CA GLU A 80 2.80 -11.20 -6.06
C GLU A 80 2.34 -10.51 -7.35
N ALA A 81 1.75 -11.28 -8.27
CA ALA A 81 1.24 -10.74 -9.53
C ALA A 81 0.13 -9.71 -9.30
N HIS A 82 -0.79 -9.97 -8.38
CA HIS A 82 -1.84 -9.00 -8.05
C HIS A 82 -1.32 -7.78 -7.27
N ALA A 83 -0.37 -8.00 -6.36
CA ALA A 83 0.31 -6.89 -5.68
C ALA A 83 0.99 -5.96 -6.70
N LYS A 84 1.63 -6.52 -7.73
CA LYS A 84 2.25 -5.75 -8.82
C LYS A 84 1.23 -4.99 -9.66
N GLU A 85 0.08 -5.57 -9.99
CA GLU A 85 -1.01 -4.86 -10.68
C GLU A 85 -1.46 -3.61 -9.90
N LEU A 86 -1.66 -3.75 -8.58
CA LEU A 86 -2.05 -2.64 -7.71
C LEU A 86 -0.97 -1.56 -7.64
N ALA A 87 0.30 -1.97 -7.51
CA ALA A 87 1.45 -1.07 -7.42
C ALA A 87 1.61 -0.24 -8.71
N MET A 88 1.50 -0.88 -9.89
CA MET A 88 1.60 -0.19 -11.17
C MET A 88 0.41 0.75 -11.39
N ALA A 89 -0.82 0.27 -11.15
CA ALA A 89 -2.02 1.06 -11.37
C ALA A 89 -2.03 2.33 -10.52
N VAL A 90 -1.68 2.26 -9.23
CA VAL A 90 -1.67 3.44 -8.36
C VAL A 90 -0.55 4.41 -8.71
N ARG A 91 0.61 3.89 -9.10
CA ARG A 91 1.76 4.70 -9.56
C ARG A 91 1.38 5.52 -10.78
N GLU A 92 0.81 4.88 -11.80
CA GLU A 92 0.37 5.54 -13.03
C GLU A 92 -0.75 6.56 -12.74
N ARG A 93 -1.77 6.16 -11.97
CA ARG A 93 -2.94 6.99 -11.66
C ARG A 93 -2.59 8.28 -10.94
N LEU A 94 -1.57 8.26 -10.09
CA LEU A 94 -1.09 9.41 -9.32
C LEU A 94 0.20 10.04 -9.86
N SER A 95 0.71 9.55 -11.00
CA SER A 95 1.97 10.00 -11.60
C SER A 95 3.13 10.02 -10.61
N ALA A 96 3.23 8.98 -9.78
CA ALA A 96 4.29 8.86 -8.78
C ALA A 96 5.53 8.15 -9.36
N ASP A 97 6.70 8.39 -8.77
CA ASP A 97 7.93 7.70 -9.15
C ASP A 97 7.89 6.22 -8.74
N TRP A 98 7.30 5.94 -7.58
CA TRP A 98 7.17 4.61 -6.99
C TRP A 98 5.71 4.25 -6.69
N GLY A 99 5.36 2.98 -6.87
CA GLY A 99 4.08 2.40 -6.48
C GLY A 99 4.26 1.29 -5.45
N ILE A 100 3.42 1.27 -4.41
CA ILE A 100 3.30 0.15 -3.47
C ILE A 100 1.91 -0.46 -3.65
N GLY A 101 1.85 -1.79 -3.84
CA GLY A 101 0.61 -2.53 -3.91
C GLY A 101 0.55 -3.60 -2.83
N GLU A 102 -0.53 -3.64 -2.05
CA GLU A 102 -0.78 -4.66 -1.03
C GLU A 102 -2.08 -5.41 -1.31
N THR A 103 -2.03 -6.72 -1.14
CA THR A 103 -3.19 -7.61 -1.26
C THR A 103 -3.04 -8.83 -0.35
N GLY A 104 -4.14 -9.31 0.22
CA GLY A 104 -4.10 -10.43 1.15
C GLY A 104 -5.46 -10.99 1.51
N VAL A 105 -5.46 -11.89 2.48
CA VAL A 105 -6.63 -12.51 3.10
C VAL A 105 -6.61 -12.17 4.58
N ALA A 106 -7.41 -11.18 5.00
CA ALA A 106 -7.46 -10.74 6.39
C ALA A 106 -8.06 -11.79 7.34
N GLY A 107 -8.95 -12.67 6.84
CA GLY A 107 -9.65 -13.69 7.63
C GLY A 107 -11.12 -13.32 7.91
N PRO A 108 -11.81 -14.08 8.79
CA PRO A 108 -11.27 -15.17 9.64
C PRO A 108 -11.09 -16.51 8.90
N GLY A 109 -11.70 -16.68 7.74
CA GLY A 109 -11.65 -17.92 6.95
C GLY A 109 -10.69 -17.88 5.77
N LYS A 110 -10.57 -19.01 5.08
CA LYS A 110 -9.90 -19.08 3.78
C LYS A 110 -10.68 -18.28 2.74
N ASN A 111 -9.99 -17.76 1.73
CA ASN A 111 -10.67 -17.22 0.55
C ASN A 111 -11.26 -18.34 -0.33
N ALA A 112 -12.01 -17.97 -1.37
CA ALA A 112 -12.62 -18.92 -2.31
C ALA A 112 -11.64 -19.87 -3.02
N ARG A 113 -10.33 -19.58 -2.99
CA ARG A 113 -9.27 -20.41 -3.57
C ARG A 113 -8.49 -21.21 -2.52
N GLY A 114 -8.92 -21.19 -1.26
CA GLY A 114 -8.30 -21.95 -0.18
C GLY A 114 -7.07 -21.32 0.47
N VAL A 115 -6.73 -20.06 0.12
CA VAL A 115 -5.63 -19.32 0.76
C VAL A 115 -5.98 -19.02 2.21
N ALA A 116 -5.08 -19.35 3.14
CA ALA A 116 -5.26 -19.17 4.58
C ALA A 116 -5.37 -17.68 4.99
N PRO A 117 -6.05 -17.38 6.12
CA PRO A 117 -6.01 -16.03 6.70
C PRO A 117 -4.59 -15.65 7.11
N GLY A 118 -4.27 -14.36 7.05
CA GLY A 118 -2.95 -13.82 7.38
C GLY A 118 -1.93 -13.84 6.24
N VAL A 119 -2.27 -14.42 5.08
CA VAL A 119 -1.42 -14.39 3.89
C VAL A 119 -1.61 -13.07 3.14
N CYS A 120 -0.54 -12.34 2.92
CA CYS A 120 -0.51 -11.16 2.06
C CYS A 120 0.70 -11.17 1.13
N ALA A 121 0.60 -10.40 0.05
CA ALA A 121 1.65 -10.11 -0.90
C ALA A 121 1.78 -8.60 -1.06
N ILE A 122 3.02 -8.14 -1.20
CA ILE A 122 3.36 -6.73 -1.38
C ILE A 122 4.30 -6.61 -2.58
N ALA A 123 4.10 -5.59 -3.41
CA ALA A 123 5.00 -5.24 -4.50
C ALA A 123 5.39 -3.76 -4.43
N VAL A 124 6.59 -3.46 -4.93
CA VAL A 124 7.11 -2.10 -5.11
C VAL A 124 7.59 -1.99 -6.55
N VAL A 125 7.14 -0.97 -7.29
CA VAL A 125 7.42 -0.75 -8.73
C VAL A 125 7.73 0.70 -9.07
#